data_AF-A0A3S4KFR7-F1
#
_entry.id   AF-A0A3S4KFR7-F1
#
_cell.length_a   1.000
_cell.length_b   1.000
_cell.length_c   1.000
_cell.angle_alpha   90.00
_cell.angle_beta   90.00
_cell.angle_gamma   90.00
#
_symmetry.space_group_name_H-M   'P 1'
#
loop_
_entity.id
_entity.type
_entity.pdbx_description
1 polymer ?
#
loop_
_entity_poly.entity_id
_entity_poly.type
_entity_poly.pdbx_seq_one_letter_code
_entity_poly.pdbx_strand_id
1 'polypeptide(L)'
;MARAQQHIDGLLKPPGSLGRLEALAVQLAGMPGLGGQPQVAKKALLVMCADHGVWDEGVAISPKAVTAIQAANMTRGTTGVCVLAAQAGRKCM
;
A
#
# COMPACT_ATOMS: atom_id res chain seq x y z
N MET A 1 -22.32 -1.75 0.62
CA MET A 1 -21.75 -2.88 1.35
C MET A 1 -22.67 -4.11 1.38
N ALA A 2 -23.93 -4.02 1.85
CA ALA A 2 -24.85 -5.17 1.89
C ALA A 2 -25.00 -5.94 0.56
N ARG A 3 -25.19 -5.22 -0.56
CA ARG A 3 -25.24 -5.82 -1.91
C ARG A 3 -23.95 -6.58 -2.28
N ALA A 4 -22.79 -6.11 -1.84
CA ALA A 4 -21.50 -6.77 -2.11
C ALA A 4 -21.35 -8.06 -1.28
N GLN A 5 -21.80 -8.05 -0.02
CA GLN A 5 -21.83 -9.25 0.83
C GLN A 5 -22.73 -10.33 0.21
N GLN A 6 -23.98 -9.96 -0.15
CA GLN A 6 -24.91 -10.87 -0.82
C GLN A 6 -24.35 -11.47 -2.12
N HIS A 7 -23.64 -10.66 -2.91
CA HIS A 7 -22.97 -11.15 -4.12
C HIS A 7 -21.88 -12.17 -3.81
N ILE A 8 -21.01 -11.88 -2.83
CA ILE A 8 -19.89 -12.75 -2.45
C ILE A 8 -20.37 -14.07 -1.83
N ASP A 9 -21.44 -14.03 -1.03
CA ASP A 9 -22.04 -15.23 -0.42
C ASP A 9 -22.67 -16.15 -1.48
N GLY A 10 -23.11 -15.60 -2.61
CA GLY A 10 -23.68 -16.34 -3.74
C GLY A 10 -22.67 -16.87 -4.76
N LEU A 11 -21.36 -16.65 -4.57
CA LEU A 11 -20.34 -17.19 -5.48
C LEU A 11 -20.19 -18.71 -5.30
N LEU A 12 -19.66 -19.39 -6.33
CA LEU A 12 -19.39 -20.84 -6.31
C LEU A 12 -18.19 -21.18 -5.40
N LYS A 13 -18.42 -21.03 -4.09
CA LYS A 13 -17.49 -21.34 -3.01
C LYS A 13 -18.33 -21.57 -1.74
N PRO A 14 -17.88 -22.37 -0.75
CA PRO A 14 -18.54 -22.40 0.53
C PRO A 14 -18.59 -20.99 1.15
N PRO A 15 -19.70 -20.56 1.75
CA PRO A 15 -19.82 -19.24 2.38
C PRO A 15 -18.66 -18.99 3.37
N GLY A 16 -18.01 -17.83 3.26
CA GLY A 16 -16.88 -17.46 4.12
C GLY A 16 -15.55 -18.19 3.87
N SER A 17 -15.46 -19.11 2.90
CA SER A 17 -14.25 -19.92 2.67
C SER A 17 -13.01 -19.13 2.23
N LEU A 18 -13.17 -17.91 1.69
CA LEU A 18 -12.05 -17.01 1.38
C LEU A 18 -11.71 -16.05 2.54
N GLY A 19 -12.42 -16.15 3.66
CA GLY A 19 -12.14 -15.46 4.92
C GLY A 19 -11.95 -13.95 4.75
N ARG A 20 -10.77 -13.44 5.13
CA ARG A 20 -10.43 -12.01 5.09
C ARG A 20 -10.52 -11.39 3.69
N LEU A 21 -10.38 -12.19 2.63
CA LEU A 21 -10.47 -11.69 1.26
C LEU A 21 -11.91 -11.26 0.92
N GLU A 22 -12.92 -11.93 1.48
CA GLU A 22 -14.33 -11.56 1.32
C GLU A 22 -14.60 -10.22 2.01
N ALA A 23 -14.15 -10.07 3.25
CA ALA A 23 -14.27 -8.82 4.00
C ALA A 23 -13.58 -7.65 3.29
N LEU A 24 -12.38 -7.87 2.72
CA LEU A 24 -11.65 -6.86 1.96
C LEU A 24 -12.43 -6.44 0.69
N ALA A 25 -13.01 -7.39 -0.03
CA ALA A 25 -13.80 -7.11 -1.23
C ALA A 25 -15.06 -6.28 -0.90
N VAL A 26 -15.76 -6.60 0.20
CA VAL A 26 -16.92 -5.81 0.67
C VAL A 26 -16.50 -4.39 1.08
N GLN A 27 -15.37 -4.26 1.77
CA GLN A 27 -14.84 -2.96 2.17
C GLN A 27 -14.50 -2.09 0.95
N LEU A 28 -13.79 -2.64 -0.03
CA LEU A 28 -13.46 -1.94 -1.29
C LEU A 28 -14.72 -1.54 -2.06
N ALA A 29 -15.70 -2.42 -2.17
CA ALA A 29 -16.98 -2.12 -2.82
C ALA A 29 -17.80 -1.04 -2.07
N GLY A 30 -17.50 -0.80 -0.78
CA GLY A 30 -18.09 0.27 0.01
C GLY A 30 -17.46 1.65 -0.20
N MET A 31 -16.29 1.74 -0.83
CA MET A 31 -15.60 3.01 -1.05
C MET A 31 -16.28 3.81 -2.17
N PRO A 32 -16.81 5.02 -1.90
CA PRO A 32 -17.58 5.78 -2.89
C PRO A 32 -16.79 6.08 -4.17
N GLY A 33 -15.49 6.36 -4.05
CA GLY A 33 -14.60 6.63 -5.19
C GLY A 33 -14.38 5.43 -6.12
N LEU A 34 -14.79 4.22 -5.73
CA LEU A 34 -14.70 3.01 -6.56
C LEU A 34 -16.04 2.61 -7.21
N GLY A 35 -17.13 3.34 -6.95
CA GLY A 35 -18.42 3.12 -7.63
C GLY A 35 -18.99 1.71 -7.44
N GLY A 36 -18.65 1.02 -6.35
CA GLY A 36 -19.09 -0.36 -6.09
C GLY A 36 -18.33 -1.44 -6.87
N GLN A 37 -17.33 -1.06 -7.69
CA GLN A 37 -16.48 -1.99 -8.43
C GLN A 37 -15.02 -1.84 -7.98
N PRO A 38 -14.40 -2.86 -7.36
CA PRO A 38 -13.00 -2.80 -6.90
C PRO A 38 -11.97 -2.74 -8.04
N GLN A 39 -11.88 -1.62 -8.78
CA GLN A 39 -10.86 -1.42 -9.80
C GLN A 39 -9.55 -0.89 -9.17
N VAL A 40 -8.59 -1.79 -8.95
CA VAL A 40 -7.33 -1.49 -8.24
C VAL A 40 -6.09 -1.53 -9.14
N ALA A 41 -6.28 -1.29 -10.44
CA ALA A 41 -5.18 -1.31 -11.41
C ALA A 41 -4.19 -0.17 -11.12
N LYS A 42 -4.68 1.05 -10.86
CA LYS A 42 -3.87 2.25 -10.57
C LYS A 42 -3.65 2.41 -9.07
N LYS A 43 -2.44 2.12 -8.61
CA LYS A 43 -2.01 2.31 -7.23
C LYS A 43 -0.87 3.32 -7.20
N ALA A 44 -0.71 4.05 -6.10
CA ALA A 44 0.40 4.96 -5.88
C ALA A 44 0.97 4.70 -4.50
N LEU A 45 2.28 4.84 -4.36
CA LEU A 45 2.98 4.84 -3.10
C LEU A 45 3.73 6.16 -3.00
N LEU A 46 3.42 6.96 -1.98
CA LEU A 46 4.08 8.23 -1.71
C LEU A 46 4.99 8.04 -0.51
N VAL A 47 6.29 8.25 -0.69
CA VAL A 47 7.26 8.13 0.40
C VAL A 47 7.63 9.51 0.90
N MET A 48 7.37 9.77 2.18
CA MET A 48 7.68 11.05 2.82
C MET A 48 9.04 10.94 3.53
N CYS A 49 9.97 11.83 3.19
CA CYS A 49 11.31 11.87 3.77
C CYS A 49 11.51 13.18 4.53
N ALA A 50 11.96 13.07 5.79
CA ALA A 50 12.29 14.22 6.63
C ALA A 50 13.41 13.83 7.61
N ASP A 51 14.27 14.79 7.93
CA ASP A 51 15.21 14.65 9.03
C ASP A 51 14.55 15.02 10.36
N HIS A 52 15.10 14.52 11.46
CA HIS A 52 14.59 14.77 12.80
C HIS A 52 15.69 15.35 13.70
N GLY A 53 15.36 16.40 14.46
CA GLY A 53 16.30 17.05 15.40
C GLY A 53 16.75 16.14 16.54
N VAL A 54 15.89 15.24 17.01
CA VAL A 54 16.20 14.26 18.06
C VAL A 54 17.37 13.32 17.72
N TRP A 55 17.80 13.28 16.45
CA TRP A 55 19.03 12.60 16.06
C TRP A 55 20.24 13.05 16.89
N ASP A 56 20.28 14.33 17.29
CA ASP A 56 21.38 14.93 18.04
C ASP A 56 21.48 14.35 19.48
N GLU A 57 20.44 13.67 19.97
CA GLU A 57 20.41 12.95 21.26
C GLU A 57 20.98 11.51 21.16
N GLY A 58 21.51 11.11 20.00
CA GLY A 58 22.15 9.80 19.83
C GLY A 58 21.20 8.60 19.77
N VAL A 59 19.91 8.81 19.50
CA VAL A 59 18.88 7.76 19.44
C VAL A 59 18.89 6.94 18.13
N ALA A 60 19.68 7.34 17.13
CA ALA A 60 19.71 6.72 15.81
C ALA A 60 21.07 6.08 15.51
N ILE A 61 21.05 4.87 14.94
CA ILE A 61 22.27 4.10 14.60
C ILE A 61 22.94 4.55 13.29
N SER A 62 22.21 5.26 12.43
CA SER A 62 22.67 5.67 11.10
C SER A 62 22.99 7.17 11.08
N PRO A 63 23.98 7.60 10.28
CA PRO A 63 24.25 9.02 10.07
C PRO A 63 23.02 9.78 9.57
N LYS A 64 22.81 11.02 10.02
CA LYS A 64 21.68 11.88 9.63
C LYS A 64 21.53 12.02 8.10
N ALA A 65 22.66 12.12 7.40
CA ALA A 65 22.70 12.25 5.93
C ALA A 65 22.07 11.06 5.16
N VAL A 66 21.85 9.91 5.81
CA VAL A 66 21.22 8.74 5.17
C VAL A 66 19.81 9.05 4.68
N THR A 67 19.08 9.96 5.33
CA THR A 67 17.75 10.41 4.87
C THR A 67 17.82 10.93 3.43
N ALA A 68 18.69 11.91 3.18
CA ALA A 68 18.85 12.52 1.86
C ALA A 68 19.41 11.53 0.82
N ILE A 69 20.37 10.69 1.23
CA ILE A 69 20.96 9.66 0.35
C ILE A 69 19.90 8.64 -0.06
N GLN A 70 19.05 8.19 0.86
CA GLN A 70 18.00 7.22 0.53
C GLN A 70 16.87 7.83 -0.28
N ALA A 71 16.49 9.08 -0.03
CA ALA A 71 15.58 9.80 -0.91
C ALA A 71 16.13 9.85 -2.36
N ALA A 72 17.42 10.14 -2.52
CA ALA A 72 18.08 10.10 -3.83
C ALA A 72 18.17 8.68 -4.42
N ASN A 73 18.31 7.63 -3.61
CA ASN A 73 18.21 6.25 -4.10
C ASN A 73 16.79 5.90 -4.56
N MET A 74 15.75 6.45 -3.94
CA MET A 74 14.36 6.23 -4.36
C MET A 74 14.11 6.81 -5.75
N THR A 75 14.66 7.99 -6.06
CA THR A 75 14.57 8.56 -7.41
C THR A 75 15.31 7.72 -8.46
N ARG A 76 16.35 6.99 -8.05
CA ARG A 76 17.06 6.00 -8.89
C ARG A 76 16.33 4.66 -9.00
N GLY A 77 15.29 4.42 -8.20
CA GLY A 77 14.53 3.18 -8.22
C GLY A 77 15.25 1.96 -7.60
N THR A 78 16.34 2.17 -6.85
CA THR A 78 17.20 1.08 -6.36
C THR A 78 16.89 0.62 -4.94
N THR A 79 15.99 1.30 -4.24
CA THR A 79 15.62 0.92 -2.87
C THR A 79 14.70 -0.30 -2.85
N GLY A 80 14.62 -0.97 -1.70
CA GLY A 80 13.71 -2.11 -1.49
C GLY A 80 12.25 -1.77 -1.82
N VAL A 81 11.78 -0.57 -1.46
CA VAL A 81 10.41 -0.15 -1.76
C VAL A 81 10.18 0.06 -3.26
N CYS A 82 11.19 0.54 -3.99
CA CYS A 82 11.09 0.73 -5.44
C CYS A 82 10.94 -0.61 -6.17
N VAL A 83 11.72 -1.64 -5.78
CA VAL A 83 11.64 -2.96 -6.43
C VAL A 83 10.35 -3.71 -6.09
N LEU A 84 9.87 -3.60 -4.84
CA LEU A 84 8.60 -4.21 -4.43
C LEU A 84 7.41 -3.50 -5.07
N ALA A 85 7.43 -2.17 -5.15
CA ALA A 85 6.41 -1.43 -5.89
C ALA A 85 6.37 -1.90 -7.35
N ALA A 86 7.54 -2.03 -8.00
CA ALA A 86 7.63 -2.46 -9.39
C ALA A 86 7.03 -3.86 -9.60
N GLN A 87 7.35 -4.80 -8.69
CA GLN A 87 6.78 -6.15 -8.69
C GLN A 87 5.26 -6.15 -8.46
N ALA A 88 4.73 -5.21 -7.66
CA ALA A 88 3.30 -4.98 -7.47
C ALA A 88 2.63 -4.17 -8.60
N GLY A 89 3.36 -3.88 -9.69
CA GLY A 89 2.87 -3.23 -10.90
C GLY A 89 2.89 -1.69 -10.86
N ARG A 90 3.71 -1.07 -10.01
CA ARG A 90 3.83 0.41 -9.91
C ARG A 90 5.25 0.90 -9.69
N LYS A 91 5.56 2.11 -10.12
CA LYS A 91 6.84 2.75 -9.75
C LYS A 91 6.66 3.48 -8.42
N CYS A 92 7.64 3.38 -7.52
CA CYS A 92 7.72 4.27 -6.37
C CYS A 92 7.95 5.69 -6.90
N MET A 93 7.16 6.65 -6.41
CA MET A 93 7.27 8.06 -6.76
C MET A 93 7.73 8.86 -5.55
#